data_AF-A0A1V5S9N8-F1
#
_entry.id   AF-A0A1V5S9N8-F1
#
_cell.length_a   1.000
_cell.length_b   1.000
_cell.length_c   1.000
_cell.angle_alpha   90.00
_cell.angle_beta   90.00
_cell.angle_gamma   90.00
#
_symmetry.space_group_name_H-M   'P 1'
#
loop_
_entity.id
_entity.type
_entity.pdbx_description
1 polymer ?
#
loop_
_entity_poly.entity_id
_entity_poly.type
_entity_poly.pdbx_seq_one_letter_code
_entity_poly.pdbx_strand_id
1 'polypeptide(L)'
;MEDTTMLEEAMKTVSLRQIALVTGANYNSLLKASKAPKAGEMYDPDAINYDAIQAVIVRKIGQEEYEKIDWATLEETTGTVAPVDLVEVVGDIVSMRGSTEKYTVVIKTATHIVLMPVDEKNTQPRVMANFTFKHSGGKVCAC
;
A
#
# COMPACT_ATOMS: atom_id res chain seq x y z
N MET A 1 8.04 -25.88 -20.37
CA MET A 1 8.55 -24.60 -20.89
C MET A 1 7.39 -23.68 -21.29
N GLU A 2 6.16 -23.90 -20.80
CA GLU A 2 4.97 -23.13 -21.18
C GLU A 2 4.46 -22.23 -20.05
N ASP A 3 5.02 -22.31 -18.84
CA ASP A 3 4.48 -21.64 -17.65
C ASP A 3 4.96 -20.18 -17.47
N THR A 4 6.05 -19.80 -18.13
CA THR A 4 6.66 -18.46 -17.99
C THR A 4 5.92 -17.41 -18.81
N THR A 5 5.25 -17.82 -19.90
CA THR A 5 4.47 -16.93 -20.78
C THR A 5 3.24 -16.37 -20.09
N MET A 6 2.61 -17.13 -19.18
CA MET A 6 1.43 -16.67 -18.42
C MET A 6 1.77 -15.54 -17.44
N LEU A 7 2.95 -15.63 -16.79
CA LEU A 7 3.43 -14.58 -15.89
C LEU A 7 3.82 -13.30 -16.67
N GLU A 8 4.42 -13.46 -17.85
CA GLU A 8 4.78 -12.35 -18.72
C GLU A 8 3.55 -11.58 -19.22
N GLU A 9 2.49 -12.28 -19.63
CA GLU A 9 1.23 -11.63 -20.03
C GLU A 9 0.55 -10.93 -18.86
N ALA A 10 0.47 -11.59 -17.70
CA ALA A 10 -0.10 -10.99 -16.50
C ALA A 10 0.66 -9.74 -16.02
N MET A 11 1.99 -9.71 -16.16
CA MET A 11 2.80 -8.55 -15.79
C MET A 11 2.64 -7.33 -16.71
N LYS A 12 2.03 -7.49 -17.90
CA LYS A 12 1.68 -6.34 -18.76
C LYS A 12 0.51 -5.54 -18.20
N THR A 13 -0.37 -6.18 -17.43
CA THR A 13 -1.59 -5.57 -16.88
C THR A 13 -1.53 -5.39 -15.37
N VAL A 14 -0.82 -6.28 -14.65
CA VAL A 14 -0.75 -6.35 -13.19
C VAL A 14 0.64 -5.97 -12.67
N SER A 15 0.69 -5.21 -11.59
CA SER A 15 1.95 -4.81 -10.94
C SER A 15 2.55 -5.91 -10.06
N LEU A 16 3.88 -5.93 -9.92
CA LEU A 16 4.61 -6.82 -9.00
C LEU A 16 4.10 -6.77 -7.54
N ARG A 17 3.52 -5.64 -7.12
CA ARG A 17 2.94 -5.49 -5.78
C ARG A 17 1.65 -6.29 -5.63
N GLN A 18 0.81 -6.34 -6.65
CA GLN A 18 -0.43 -7.12 -6.64
C GLN A 18 -0.12 -8.62 -6.62
N ILE A 19 0.86 -9.03 -7.42
CA ILE A 19 1.36 -10.40 -7.41
C ILE A 19 1.86 -10.77 -6.01
N ALA A 20 2.63 -9.89 -5.35
CA ALA A 20 3.09 -10.09 -3.99
C ALA A 20 1.94 -10.26 -2.96
N LEU A 21 0.86 -9.49 -3.12
CA LEU A 21 -0.31 -9.56 -2.22
C LEU A 21 -1.05 -10.90 -2.35
N VAL A 22 -1.26 -11.38 -3.57
CA VAL A 22 -2.00 -12.63 -3.81
C VAL A 22 -1.17 -13.86 -3.52
N THR A 23 0.11 -13.84 -3.88
CA THR A 23 1.02 -14.97 -3.63
C THR A 23 1.58 -14.99 -2.20
N GLY A 24 1.35 -13.93 -1.41
CA GLY A 24 1.99 -13.77 -0.10
C GLY A 24 3.53 -13.69 -0.16
N ALA A 25 4.10 -13.51 -1.35
CA ALA A 25 5.53 -13.34 -1.54
C ALA A 25 5.98 -11.92 -1.16
N ASN A 26 7.23 -11.79 -0.72
CA ASN A 26 7.77 -10.47 -0.38
C ASN A 26 8.04 -9.66 -1.65
N TYR A 27 7.40 -8.51 -1.80
CA TYR A 27 7.59 -7.58 -2.93
C TYR A 27 9.07 -7.26 -3.20
N ASN A 28 9.87 -7.01 -2.15
CA ASN A 28 11.28 -6.68 -2.33
C ASN A 28 12.09 -7.86 -2.88
N SER A 29 11.68 -9.09 -2.60
CA SER A 29 12.31 -10.29 -3.16
C SER A 29 11.96 -10.47 -4.63
N LEU A 30 10.69 -10.23 -5.01
CA LEU A 30 10.24 -10.26 -6.41
C LEU A 30 10.92 -9.17 -7.25
N LEU A 31 11.06 -7.95 -6.70
CA LEU A 31 11.75 -6.85 -7.38
C LEU A 31 13.25 -7.11 -7.59
N LYS A 32 13.90 -7.82 -6.66
CA LYS A 32 15.30 -8.24 -6.84
C LYS A 32 15.42 -9.34 -7.88
N ALA A 33 14.48 -10.29 -7.88
CA ALA A 33 14.43 -11.36 -8.86
C ALA A 33 14.18 -10.83 -10.28
N SER A 34 13.28 -9.85 -10.43
CA SER A 34 12.95 -9.25 -11.73
C SER A 34 14.16 -8.58 -12.41
N LYS A 35 15.10 -8.06 -11.61
CA LYS A 35 16.34 -7.40 -12.07
C LYS A 35 17.55 -8.32 -12.08
N ALA A 36 17.38 -9.60 -11.78
CA ALA A 36 18.47 -10.55 -11.79
C ALA A 36 18.94 -10.78 -13.24
N PRO A 37 20.25 -10.84 -13.50
CA PRO A 37 20.76 -11.11 -14.84
C PRO A 37 20.25 -12.47 -15.34
N LYS A 38 19.76 -12.53 -16.58
CA LYS A 38 19.40 -13.79 -17.23
C LYS A 38 20.66 -14.58 -17.54
N ALA A 39 20.68 -15.85 -17.14
CA ALA A 39 21.85 -16.71 -17.34
C ALA A 39 22.00 -17.05 -18.83
N GLY A 40 23.09 -16.59 -19.45
CA GLY A 40 23.41 -16.89 -20.86
C GLY A 40 23.05 -15.80 -21.87
N GLU A 41 22.40 -14.73 -21.44
CA GLU A 41 22.11 -13.55 -22.28
C GLU A 41 23.01 -12.36 -21.90
N MET A 42 23.22 -11.45 -22.86
CA MET A 42 23.89 -10.18 -22.60
C MET A 42 23.04 -9.34 -21.65
N TYR A 43 23.68 -8.70 -20.67
CA TYR A 43 22.97 -7.91 -19.66
C TYR A 43 22.20 -6.74 -20.31
N ASP A 44 20.88 -6.79 -20.22
CA ASP A 44 19.98 -5.71 -20.58
C ASP A 44 19.29 -5.19 -19.30
N PRO A 45 19.53 -3.92 -18.90
CA PRO A 45 18.94 -3.35 -17.68
C PRO A 45 17.41 -3.20 -17.74
N ASP A 46 16.82 -3.18 -18.94
CA ASP A 46 15.37 -3.05 -19.14
C ASP A 46 14.67 -4.40 -19.27
N ALA A 47 15.42 -5.49 -19.45
CA ALA A 47 14.88 -6.84 -19.54
C ALA A 47 14.45 -7.38 -18.16
N ILE A 48 13.20 -7.85 -18.08
CA ILE A 48 12.65 -8.47 -16.87
C ILE A 48 12.94 -9.97 -16.88
N ASN A 49 13.47 -10.48 -15.77
CA ASN A 49 13.74 -11.89 -15.56
C ASN A 49 12.53 -12.61 -14.94
N TYR A 50 11.61 -13.07 -15.79
CA TYR A 50 10.39 -13.78 -15.37
C TYR A 50 10.69 -15.13 -14.71
N ASP A 51 11.70 -15.86 -15.18
CA ASP A 51 12.10 -17.15 -14.61
C ASP A 51 12.50 -17.03 -13.13
N ALA A 52 13.27 -15.99 -12.82
CA ALA A 52 13.69 -15.69 -11.45
C ALA A 52 12.49 -15.31 -10.56
N ILE A 53 11.52 -14.57 -11.10
CA ILE A 53 10.29 -14.20 -10.37
C ILE A 53 9.48 -15.46 -10.05
N GLN A 54 9.23 -16.31 -11.05
CA GLN A 54 8.51 -17.57 -10.87
C GLN A 54 9.18 -18.46 -9.82
N ALA A 55 10.51 -18.60 -9.85
CA ALA A 55 11.24 -19.40 -8.87
C ALA A 55 11.03 -18.89 -7.44
N VAL A 56 10.94 -17.57 -7.23
CA VAL A 56 10.65 -16.98 -5.91
C VAL A 56 9.22 -17.26 -5.47
N ILE A 57 8.25 -17.18 -6.39
CA ILE A 57 6.84 -17.45 -6.11
C ILE A 57 6.67 -18.94 -5.77
N VAL A 58 7.10 -19.84 -6.64
CA VAL A 58 7.03 -21.30 -6.43
C VAL A 58 7.73 -21.72 -5.15
N ARG A 59 8.89 -21.13 -4.80
CA ARG A 59 9.56 -21.40 -3.53
C ARG A 59 8.70 -21.05 -2.31
N LYS A 60 7.79 -20.08 -2.44
CA LYS A 60 6.99 -19.55 -1.33
C LYS A 60 5.67 -20.30 -1.14
N ILE A 61 4.93 -20.54 -2.22
CA ILE A 61 3.59 -21.16 -2.19
C ILE A 61 3.59 -22.61 -2.68
N GLY A 62 4.67 -23.07 -3.31
CA GLY A 62 4.74 -24.40 -3.94
C GLY A 62 4.17 -24.39 -5.36
N GLN A 63 4.57 -25.38 -6.16
CA GLN A 63 4.20 -25.49 -7.57
C GLN A 63 2.68 -25.72 -7.75
N GLU A 64 2.07 -26.54 -6.90
CA GLU A 64 0.63 -26.87 -6.98
C GLU A 64 -0.28 -25.67 -6.70
N GLU A 65 0.19 -24.72 -5.89
CA GLU A 65 -0.56 -23.52 -5.54
C GLU A 65 -0.34 -22.43 -6.59
N TYR A 66 0.84 -22.38 -7.21
CA TYR A 66 1.15 -21.51 -8.35
C TYR A 66 0.26 -21.78 -9.56
N GLU A 67 0.03 -23.05 -9.91
CA GLU A 67 -0.82 -23.45 -11.04
C GLU A 67 -2.31 -23.15 -10.83
N LYS A 68 -2.74 -22.98 -9.57
CA LYS A 68 -4.12 -22.62 -9.21
C LYS A 68 -4.35 -21.11 -9.22
N ILE A 69 -3.30 -20.30 -9.38
CA ILE A 69 -3.44 -18.85 -9.46
C ILE A 69 -4.09 -18.53 -10.80
N ASP A 70 -5.28 -17.96 -10.72
CA ASP A 70 -5.92 -17.35 -11.88
C ASP A 70 -5.32 -15.95 -12.10
N TRP A 71 -4.36 -15.89 -13.01
CA TRP A 71 -3.63 -14.66 -13.33
C TRP A 71 -4.51 -13.63 -14.05
N ALA A 72 -5.59 -14.04 -14.70
CA ALA A 72 -6.49 -13.16 -15.44
C ALA A 72 -7.42 -12.36 -14.51
N THR A 73 -7.81 -12.93 -13.37
CA THR A 73 -8.70 -12.26 -12.39
C THR A 73 -7.95 -11.32 -11.45
N LEU A 74 -6.62 -11.28 -11.48
CA LEU A 74 -5.81 -10.35 -10.68
C LEU A 74 -6.05 -8.87 -11.01
N GLU A 75 -6.51 -8.59 -12.23
CA GLU A 75 -6.83 -7.23 -12.69
C GLU A 75 -7.96 -6.58 -11.88
N GLU A 76 -8.94 -7.37 -11.45
CA GLU A 76 -10.14 -6.90 -10.74
C GLU A 76 -9.90 -6.60 -9.26
N THR A 77 -8.79 -7.08 -8.68
CA THR A 77 -8.45 -6.77 -7.27
C THR A 77 -7.97 -5.32 -7.08
N THR A 78 -7.94 -4.54 -8.15
CA THR A 78 -7.75 -3.09 -8.06
C THR A 78 -9.00 -2.46 -7.44
N GLY A 79 -8.92 -2.21 -6.14
CA GLY A 79 -9.84 -1.26 -5.51
C GLY A 79 -9.77 0.05 -6.28
N THR A 80 -10.77 0.34 -7.10
CA THR A 80 -11.06 1.68 -7.58
C THR A 80 -10.95 2.61 -6.39
N VAL A 81 -9.96 3.49 -6.41
CA VAL A 81 -9.86 4.56 -5.42
C VAL A 81 -11.13 5.37 -5.60
N ALA A 82 -12.11 5.13 -4.72
CA ALA A 82 -13.34 5.90 -4.71
C ALA A 82 -12.96 7.38 -4.62
N PRO A 83 -13.54 8.26 -5.46
CA PRO A 83 -13.31 9.69 -5.32
C PRO A 83 -13.64 10.11 -3.89
N VAL A 84 -12.73 10.89 -3.30
CA VAL A 84 -12.70 11.23 -1.88
C VAL A 84 -13.78 12.26 -1.57
N ASP A 85 -15.03 11.80 -1.48
CA ASP A 85 -16.17 12.55 -0.94
C ASP A 85 -16.48 12.14 0.51
N LEU A 86 -15.44 11.81 1.29
CA LEU A 86 -15.53 11.62 2.74
C LEU A 86 -14.80 12.78 3.41
N VAL A 87 -15.35 13.99 3.29
CA VAL A 87 -14.90 15.16 4.06
C VAL A 87 -15.96 15.41 5.11
N GLU A 88 -15.80 14.78 6.28
CA GLU A 88 -16.61 15.12 7.45
C GLU A 88 -15.97 16.34 8.11
N VAL A 89 -16.72 17.44 8.25
CA VAL A 89 -16.34 18.59 9.06
C VAL A 89 -16.74 18.27 10.50
N VAL A 90 -15.75 18.15 11.39
CA VAL A 90 -16.01 17.52 12.69
C VAL A 90 -16.14 18.48 13.87
N GLY A 91 -15.55 19.68 13.98
CA GLY A 91 -15.83 20.61 15.10
C GLY A 91 -15.49 20.15 16.54
N ASP A 92 -15.21 18.86 16.77
CA ASP A 92 -14.87 18.31 18.08
C ASP A 92 -13.50 18.79 18.55
N ILE A 93 -13.38 19.01 19.86
CA ILE A 93 -12.13 19.34 20.52
C ILE A 93 -11.44 18.04 20.95
N VAL A 94 -10.19 17.87 20.52
CA VAL A 94 -9.35 16.71 20.79
C VAL A 94 -8.05 17.13 21.48
N SER A 95 -7.56 16.27 22.36
CA SER A 95 -6.22 16.39 22.95
C SER A 95 -5.39 15.15 22.63
N MET A 96 -4.07 15.33 22.51
CA MET A 96 -3.13 14.25 22.26
C MET A 96 -2.47 13.80 23.55
N ARG A 97 -2.09 12.52 23.62
CA ARG A 97 -1.41 11.95 24.77
C ARG A 97 -0.08 12.67 25.02
N GLY A 98 0.07 13.25 26.22
CA GLY A 98 1.30 13.91 26.64
C GLY A 98 1.46 15.36 26.15
N SER A 99 0.48 15.92 25.45
CA SER A 99 0.41 17.35 25.16
C SER A 99 -0.76 17.99 25.92
N THR A 100 -0.53 19.17 26.47
CA THR A 100 -1.57 20.00 27.13
C THR A 100 -2.39 20.80 26.11
N GLU A 101 -1.94 20.84 24.85
CA GLU A 101 -2.57 21.60 23.77
C GLU A 101 -3.88 20.95 23.31
N LYS A 102 -4.88 21.80 23.08
CA LYS A 102 -6.20 21.40 22.56
C LYS A 102 -6.31 21.77 21.09
N TYR A 103 -6.92 20.89 20.32
CA TYR A 103 -7.10 21.05 18.88
C TYR A 103 -8.56 20.84 18.50
N THR A 104 -9.07 21.61 17.56
CA THR A 104 -10.37 21.40 16.91
C THR A 104 -10.16 20.60 15.63
N VAL A 105 -10.95 19.56 15.42
CA VAL A 105 -10.93 18.79 14.17
C VAL A 105 -11.69 19.56 13.09
N VAL A 106 -11.01 20.05 12.07
CA VAL A 106 -11.69 20.82 11.00
C VAL A 106 -12.16 19.90 9.88
N ILE A 107 -11.31 18.96 9.47
CA ILE A 107 -11.59 18.02 8.38
C ILE A 107 -11.11 16.65 8.78
N LYS A 108 -11.95 15.65 8.54
CA LYS A 108 -11.59 14.24 8.61
C LYS A 108 -11.86 13.58 7.26
N THR A 109 -10.85 12.90 6.76
CA THR A 109 -10.91 12.05 5.57
C THR A 109 -10.68 10.59 5.94
N ALA A 110 -10.84 9.68 4.98
CA ALA A 110 -10.58 8.25 5.17
C ALA A 110 -9.13 7.97 5.62
N THR A 111 -8.16 8.81 5.23
CA THR A 111 -6.74 8.57 5.48
C THR A 111 -6.11 9.57 6.44
N HIS A 112 -6.57 10.83 6.46
CA HIS A 112 -5.97 11.92 7.22
C HIS A 112 -6.99 12.76 8.00
N ILE A 113 -6.50 13.37 9.07
CA ILE A 113 -7.23 14.33 9.90
C ILE A 113 -6.47 15.66 9.96
N VAL A 114 -7.21 16.76 9.87
CA VAL A 114 -6.71 18.13 9.98
C VAL A 114 -7.15 18.71 11.31
N LEU A 115 -6.16 19.09 12.12
CA LEU A 115 -6.32 19.64 13.46
C LEU A 115 -5.92 21.12 13.45
N MET A 116 -6.78 21.98 14.00
CA MET A 116 -6.47 23.38 14.27
C MET A 116 -6.29 23.58 15.76
N PRO A 117 -5.16 24.11 16.25
CA PRO A 117 -5.03 24.48 17.66
C PRO A 117 -6.13 25.47 18.09
N VAL A 118 -6.62 25.33 19.31
CA VAL A 118 -7.63 26.24 19.91
C VAL A 118 -7.00 27.55 20.39
N ASP A 119 -5.69 27.55 20.65
CA ASP A 119 -4.97 28.72 21.14
C ASP A 119 -4.79 29.77 20.03
N GLU A 120 -5.26 31.00 20.27
CA GLU A 120 -5.22 32.13 19.32
C GLU A 120 -3.80 32.54 18.86
N LYS A 121 -2.76 32.08 19.57
CA LYS A 121 -1.36 32.42 19.28
C LYS A 121 -0.72 31.55 18.20
N ASN A 122 -1.29 30.38 17.92
CA ASN A 122 -0.77 29.47 16.92
C ASN A 122 -1.89 29.18 15.92
N THR A 123 -1.73 29.60 14.67
CA THR A 123 -2.73 29.38 13.61
C THR A 123 -2.31 28.28 12.64
N GLN A 124 -1.22 27.55 12.93
CA GLN A 124 -0.70 26.55 12.01
C GLN A 124 -1.54 25.26 12.06
N PRO A 125 -2.14 24.84 10.93
CA PRO A 125 -2.84 23.57 10.85
C PRO A 125 -1.88 22.40 10.98
N ARG A 126 -2.27 21.39 11.75
CA ARG A 126 -1.54 20.13 11.86
C ARG A 126 -2.29 19.04 11.12
N VAL A 127 -1.64 18.44 10.12
CA VAL A 127 -2.18 17.31 9.36
C VAL A 127 -1.51 16.02 9.82
N MET A 128 -2.29 14.97 10.04
CA MET A 128 -1.74 13.65 10.37
C MET A 128 -2.58 12.52 9.80
N ALA A 129 -1.96 11.36 9.58
CA ALA A 129 -2.68 10.17 9.18
C ALA A 129 -3.57 9.65 10.33
N ASN A 130 -4.71 9.05 9.99
CA ASN A 130 -5.67 8.50 10.94
C ASN A 130 -5.03 7.45 11.87
N PHE A 131 -4.10 6.65 11.36
CA PHE A 131 -3.34 5.69 12.18
C PHE A 131 -2.46 6.40 13.21
N THR A 132 -1.74 7.44 12.80
CA THR A 132 -0.87 8.25 13.68
C THR A 132 -1.68 8.95 14.77
N PHE A 133 -2.85 9.50 14.43
CA PHE A 133 -3.75 10.13 15.41
C PHE A 133 -4.27 9.14 16.48
N LYS A 134 -4.59 7.91 16.07
CA LYS A 134 -4.96 6.84 17.02
C LYS A 134 -3.78 6.45 17.90
N HIS A 135 -2.58 6.34 17.33
CA HIS A 135 -1.37 5.98 18.07
C HIS A 135 -0.91 7.07 19.05
N SER A 136 -1.08 8.34 18.69
CA SER A 136 -0.86 9.48 19.59
C SER A 136 -1.92 9.59 20.69
N GLY A 137 -2.88 8.66 20.74
CA GLY A 137 -3.90 8.59 21.78
C GLY A 137 -4.88 9.76 21.73
N GLY A 138 -5.18 10.27 20.53
CA GLY A 138 -6.17 11.33 20.34
C GLY A 138 -7.51 10.94 20.97
N LYS A 139 -7.91 11.67 22.01
CA LYS A 139 -9.21 11.50 22.67
C LYS A 139 -10.06 12.74 22.43
N VAL A 140 -11.34 12.51 22.10
CA VAL A 140 -12.34 13.57 22.13
C VAL A 140 -12.45 14.04 23.57
N CYS A 141 -12.19 15.32 23.80
CA CYS A 141 -12.49 15.95 25.07
C CYS A 141 -14.01 16.08 25.14
N ALA A 142 -14.66 15.27 25.98
CA ALA A 142 -16.03 15.54 26.37
C ALA A 142 -16.07 16.89 27.08
N CYS A 143 -16.89 17.82 26.57
CA CYS A 143 -17.33 18.97 27.36
C CYS A 143 -18.20 18.50 28.52
#